data_AF-A0A927CYP2-F1
#
_entry.id   AF-A0A927CYP2-F1
#
_cell.length_a   1.000
_cell.length_b   1.000
_cell.length_c   1.000
_cell.angle_alpha   90.00
_cell.angle_beta   90.00
_cell.angle_gamma   90.00
#
_symmetry.space_group_name_H-M   'P 1'
#
loop_
_entity.id
_entity.type
_entity.pdbx_description
1 polymer ?
#
loop_
_entity_poly.entity_id
_entity_poly.type
_entity_poly.pdbx_seq_one_letter_code
_entity_poly.pdbx_strand_id
1 'polypeptide(L)'
;MFVFFLILSAVISVSVKSASMRQEQELEDIADTIAAYPALGNIIKEITYTPGSDSVQFVVEFSDVYGKAPLLEQYGFLDAYMIKLREYMSASELNNSLKLEDIELISTNLGTEYKFVSANWHKDVKSNSYNETLYVNGEVAYTDSQYTAAKKEYIAGLHEEYINGYSDLEIMKYTVSVFKLITYGGEVITIGEDSRQIVRTITERYGITKKEFSQIYRKYFLLFY
;
A
#
# COMPACT_ATOMS: atom_id res chain seq x y z
N MET A 1 17.93 -11.91 -49.37
CA MET A 1 18.11 -12.40 -47.98
C MET A 1 18.33 -11.27 -46.98
N PHE A 2 19.22 -10.29 -47.25
CA PHE A 2 19.51 -9.15 -46.35
C PHE A 2 18.32 -8.21 -46.03
N VAL A 3 17.45 -7.93 -47.01
CA VAL A 3 16.30 -7.02 -46.82
C VAL A 3 15.25 -7.59 -45.86
N PHE A 4 15.09 -8.92 -45.84
CA PHE A 4 14.13 -9.60 -44.95
C PHE A 4 14.57 -9.53 -43.48
N PHE A 5 15.88 -9.60 -43.21
CA PHE A 5 16.45 -9.46 -41.87
C PHE A 5 16.29 -8.04 -41.30
N LEU A 6 16.43 -7.01 -42.14
CA LEU A 6 16.25 -5.62 -41.70
C LEU A 6 14.79 -5.33 -41.32
N ILE A 7 13.83 -5.79 -42.13
CA ILE A 7 12.40 -5.63 -41.86
C ILE A 7 12.02 -6.38 -40.57
N LEU A 8 12.50 -7.61 -40.38
CA LEU A 8 12.24 -8.37 -39.15
C LEU A 8 12.84 -7.68 -37.92
N SER A 9 14.07 -7.15 -38.01
CA SER A 9 14.69 -6.41 -36.90
C SER A 9 13.95 -5.12 -36.54
N ALA A 10 13.43 -4.41 -37.54
CA ALA A 10 12.64 -3.19 -37.34
C ALA A 10 11.28 -3.49 -36.72
N VAL A 11 10.60 -4.54 -37.17
CA VAL A 11 9.32 -4.99 -36.59
C VAL A 11 9.52 -5.44 -35.14
N ILE A 12 10.59 -6.18 -34.84
CA ILE A 12 10.94 -6.57 -33.47
C ILE A 12 11.22 -5.33 -32.61
N SER A 13 12.03 -4.39 -33.11
CA SER A 13 12.39 -3.17 -32.37
C SER A 13 11.17 -2.28 -32.09
N VAL A 14 10.26 -2.13 -33.06
CA VAL A 14 9.00 -1.37 -32.89
C VAL A 14 8.07 -2.09 -31.92
N SER A 15 7.99 -3.43 -31.97
CA SER A 15 7.15 -4.22 -31.07
C SER A 15 7.67 -4.21 -29.62
N VAL A 16 8.99 -4.23 -29.44
CA VAL A 16 9.64 -4.11 -28.13
C VAL A 16 9.42 -2.71 -27.56
N LYS A 17 9.55 -1.67 -28.39
CA LYS A 17 9.35 -0.28 -27.96
C LYS A 17 7.89 0.05 -27.65
N SER A 18 6.93 -0.51 -28.40
CA SER A 18 5.51 -0.31 -28.12
C SER A 18 5.06 -1.09 -26.88
N ALA A 19 5.62 -2.28 -26.64
CA ALA A 19 5.40 -3.03 -25.41
C ALA A 19 5.95 -2.30 -24.18
N SER A 20 7.15 -1.69 -24.28
CA SER A 20 7.74 -0.93 -23.17
C SER A 20 6.95 0.32 -22.84
N MET A 21 6.54 1.11 -23.85
CA MET A 21 5.71 2.31 -23.64
C MET A 21 4.36 1.98 -22.99
N ARG A 22 3.75 0.84 -23.36
CA ARG A 22 2.49 0.40 -22.76
C ARG A 22 2.68 -0.01 -21.29
N GLN A 23 3.75 -0.73 -20.96
CA GLN A 23 4.07 -1.09 -19.58
C GLN A 23 4.39 0.15 -18.72
N GLU A 24 5.12 1.12 -19.26
CA GLU A 24 5.41 2.39 -18.57
C GLU A 24 4.12 3.14 -18.23
N GLN A 25 3.20 3.26 -19.18
CA GLN A 25 1.92 3.93 -18.96
C GLN A 25 1.00 3.17 -17.99
N GLU A 26 0.98 1.84 -18.05
CA GLU A 26 0.25 1.01 -17.08
C GLU A 26 0.80 1.18 -15.65
N LEU A 27 2.12 1.31 -15.50
CA LEU A 27 2.77 1.56 -14.20
C LEU A 27 2.51 2.97 -13.67
N GLU A 28 2.44 3.96 -14.56
CA GLU A 28 2.07 5.33 -14.22
C GLU A 28 0.61 5.39 -13.74
N ASP A 29 -0.32 4.75 -14.47
CA ASP A 29 -1.72 4.65 -14.06
C ASP A 29 -1.89 3.94 -12.70
N ILE A 30 -1.11 2.88 -12.46
CA ILE A 30 -1.07 2.17 -11.17
C ILE A 30 -0.55 3.08 -10.06
N ALA A 31 0.56 3.79 -10.31
CA ALA A 31 1.16 4.70 -9.33
C ALA A 31 0.18 5.82 -8.95
N ASP A 32 -0.46 6.46 -9.94
CA ASP A 32 -1.46 7.51 -9.74
C ASP A 32 -2.69 7.01 -8.98
N THR A 33 -3.20 5.83 -9.35
CA THR A 33 -4.36 5.22 -8.68
C THR A 33 -4.06 4.93 -7.21
N ILE A 34 -2.84 4.48 -6.89
CA ILE A 34 -2.48 4.13 -5.51
C ILE A 34 -2.14 5.38 -4.69
N ALA A 35 -1.51 6.39 -5.27
CA ALA A 35 -1.36 7.70 -4.63
C ALA A 35 -2.74 8.29 -4.27
N ALA A 36 -3.73 8.04 -5.12
CA ALA A 36 -5.14 8.35 -4.88
C ALA A 36 -5.87 7.34 -3.98
N TYR A 37 -5.20 6.44 -3.26
CA TYR A 37 -5.87 5.56 -2.30
C TYR A 37 -6.01 6.24 -0.93
N PRO A 38 -7.24 6.43 -0.39
CA PRO A 38 -7.48 7.27 0.79
C PRO A 38 -6.79 6.84 2.09
N ALA A 39 -6.56 5.53 2.27
CA ALA A 39 -5.82 5.03 3.43
C ALA A 39 -4.32 5.38 3.39
N LEU A 40 -3.81 5.71 2.19
CA LEU A 40 -2.38 5.87 1.89
C LEU A 40 -2.04 7.30 1.46
N GLY A 41 -3.00 8.08 0.93
CA GLY A 41 -2.78 9.45 0.45
C GLY A 41 -2.41 10.48 1.51
N ASN A 42 -2.56 10.17 2.81
CA ASN A 42 -2.02 11.01 3.90
C ASN A 42 -0.56 10.65 4.26
N ILE A 43 -0.07 9.54 3.72
CA ILE A 43 1.23 8.93 4.03
C ILE A 43 2.16 9.09 2.84
N ILE A 44 1.63 9.04 1.61
CA ILE A 44 2.38 9.16 0.36
C ILE A 44 1.97 10.45 -0.32
N LYS A 45 2.95 11.32 -0.57
CA LYS A 45 2.77 12.60 -1.25
C LYS A 45 2.97 12.49 -2.75
N GLU A 46 3.96 11.71 -3.16
CA GLU A 46 4.34 11.52 -4.56
C GLU A 46 4.86 10.10 -4.74
N ILE A 47 4.63 9.55 -5.93
CA ILE A 47 5.17 8.27 -6.34
C ILE A 47 5.67 8.38 -7.78
N THR A 48 6.88 7.89 -8.01
CA THR A 48 7.46 7.77 -9.35
C THR A 48 7.95 6.36 -9.56
N TYR A 49 7.95 5.92 -10.81
CA TYR A 49 8.44 4.61 -11.21
C TYR A 49 9.86 4.72 -11.76
N THR A 50 10.71 3.76 -11.39
CA THR A 50 12.00 3.55 -12.06
C THR A 50 12.12 2.08 -12.49
N PRO A 51 12.38 1.81 -13.78
CA PRO A 51 12.60 0.44 -14.24
C PRO A 51 13.88 -0.13 -13.63
N GLY A 52 13.73 -1.18 -12.82
CA GLY A 52 14.84 -2.02 -12.36
C GLY A 52 15.09 -3.20 -13.32
N SER A 53 16.28 -3.80 -13.23
CA SER A 53 16.61 -4.99 -14.04
C SER A 53 15.86 -6.24 -13.63
N ASP A 54 15.53 -6.36 -12.34
CA ASP A 54 14.96 -7.58 -11.72
C ASP A 54 13.78 -7.27 -10.78
N SER A 55 13.38 -6.00 -10.68
CA SER A 55 12.30 -5.53 -9.83
C SER A 55 11.64 -4.26 -10.38
N VAL A 56 10.41 -4.03 -9.97
CA VAL A 56 9.66 -2.79 -10.19
C VAL A 56 9.94 -1.87 -9.00
N GLN A 57 10.62 -0.75 -9.23
CA GLN A 57 10.93 0.21 -8.18
C GLN A 57 9.95 1.38 -8.22
N PHE A 58 9.34 1.65 -7.08
CA PHE A 58 8.56 2.85 -6.83
C PHE A 58 9.32 3.74 -5.86
N VAL A 59 9.66 4.95 -6.29
CA VAL A 59 10.22 5.98 -5.42
C VAL A 59 9.07 6.79 -4.87
N VAL A 60 8.93 6.78 -3.55
CA VAL A 60 7.78 7.31 -2.83
C VAL A 60 8.25 8.45 -1.92
N GLU A 61 7.56 9.59 -1.93
CA GLU A 61 7.76 10.62 -0.91
C GLU A 61 6.77 10.39 0.24
N PHE A 62 7.27 9.99 1.42
CA PHE A 62 6.41 9.86 2.59
C PHE A 62 6.09 11.21 3.25
N SER A 63 5.00 11.27 4.02
CA SER A 63 4.68 12.40 4.87
C SER A 63 5.44 12.37 6.20
N ASP A 64 5.58 13.53 6.85
CA ASP A 64 6.18 13.61 8.18
C ASP A 64 5.46 12.76 9.23
N VAL A 65 4.16 12.48 9.01
CA VAL A 65 3.37 11.63 9.90
C VAL A 65 3.91 10.20 9.88
N TYR A 66 4.28 9.71 8.70
CA TYR A 66 4.92 8.41 8.54
C TYR A 66 6.28 8.35 9.24
N GLY A 67 7.16 9.32 8.96
CA GLY A 67 8.51 9.35 9.54
C GLY A 67 8.52 9.42 11.08
N LYS A 68 7.43 9.91 11.69
CA LYS A 68 7.25 9.99 13.15
C LYS A 68 6.48 8.82 13.76
N ALA A 69 5.90 7.93 12.94
CA ALA A 69 5.18 6.78 13.44
C ALA A 69 6.14 5.73 14.04
N PRO A 70 5.71 4.95 15.06
CA PRO A 70 6.44 3.77 15.50
C PRO A 70 6.73 2.81 14.35
N LEU A 71 7.87 2.13 14.40
CA LEU A 71 8.34 1.25 13.33
C LEU A 71 7.32 0.14 12.96
N LEU A 72 6.59 -0.37 13.95
CA LEU A 72 5.52 -1.35 13.72
C LEU A 72 4.36 -0.76 12.89
N GLU A 73 3.98 0.49 13.16
CA GLU A 73 2.96 1.21 12.39
C GLU A 73 3.48 1.50 10.97
N GLN A 74 4.75 1.94 10.84
CA GLN A 74 5.40 2.19 9.55
C GLN A 74 5.35 0.95 8.65
N TYR A 75 5.73 -0.22 9.19
CA TYR A 75 5.62 -1.48 8.46
C TYR A 75 4.18 -1.76 8.04
N GLY A 76 3.22 -1.67 8.96
CA GLY A 76 1.80 -1.95 8.66
C GLY A 76 1.22 -1.05 7.57
N PHE A 77 1.63 0.22 7.51
CA PHE A 77 1.23 1.12 6.41
C PHE A 77 1.79 0.66 5.06
N LEU A 78 3.06 0.25 5.02
CA LEU A 78 3.71 -0.21 3.79
C LEU A 78 3.18 -1.58 3.34
N ASP A 79 2.87 -2.46 4.28
CA ASP A 79 2.26 -3.76 4.01
C ASP A 79 0.86 -3.59 3.40
N ALA A 80 0.01 -2.75 4.01
CA ALA A 80 -1.30 -2.41 3.47
C ALA A 80 -1.20 -1.76 2.07
N TYR A 81 -0.20 -0.91 1.86
CA TYR A 81 0.12 -0.34 0.55
C TYR A 81 0.47 -1.42 -0.47
N MET A 82 1.37 -2.32 -0.11
CA MET A 82 1.86 -3.38 -0.99
C MET A 82 0.74 -4.34 -1.40
N ILE A 83 -0.14 -4.71 -0.46
CA ILE A 83 -1.31 -5.54 -0.76
C ILE A 83 -2.17 -4.88 -1.84
N LYS A 84 -2.47 -3.58 -1.71
CA LYS A 84 -3.27 -2.85 -2.70
C LYS A 84 -2.58 -2.74 -4.04
N LEU A 85 -1.28 -2.44 -4.04
CA LEU A 85 -0.47 -2.42 -5.27
C LEU A 85 -0.51 -3.78 -5.99
N ARG A 86 -0.34 -4.88 -5.25
CA ARG A 86 -0.40 -6.24 -5.79
C ARG A 86 -1.80 -6.60 -6.30
N GLU A 87 -2.85 -6.15 -5.63
CA GLU A 87 -4.24 -6.32 -6.10
C GLU A 87 -4.46 -5.62 -7.44
N TYR A 88 -4.06 -4.34 -7.57
CA TYR A 88 -4.18 -3.59 -8.83
C TYR A 88 -3.38 -4.23 -9.96
N MET A 89 -2.12 -4.62 -9.70
CA MET A 89 -1.27 -5.30 -10.68
C MET A 89 -1.83 -6.68 -11.08
N SER A 90 -2.62 -7.32 -10.21
CA SER A 90 -3.26 -8.61 -10.49
C SER A 90 -4.60 -8.50 -11.20
N ALA A 91 -5.30 -7.37 -11.05
CA ALA A 91 -6.66 -7.14 -11.57
C ALA A 91 -6.68 -6.60 -13.00
N SER A 92 -5.59 -6.04 -13.51
CA SER A 92 -5.50 -5.61 -14.91
C SER A 92 -5.78 -6.81 -15.84
N GLU A 93 -6.75 -6.68 -16.77
CA GLU A 93 -7.24 -7.76 -17.66
C GLU A 93 -6.19 -8.38 -18.60
N LEU A 94 -4.95 -7.91 -18.55
CA LEU A 94 -3.85 -8.34 -19.38
C LEU A 94 -2.99 -9.32 -18.58
N ASN A 95 -2.35 -10.28 -19.24
CA ASN A 95 -1.25 -11.05 -18.68
C ASN A 95 -0.13 -10.09 -18.25
N ASN A 96 -0.29 -9.46 -17.09
CA ASN A 96 0.62 -8.44 -16.61
C ASN A 96 1.88 -9.16 -16.15
N SER A 97 2.95 -9.02 -16.93
CA SER A 97 4.27 -9.58 -16.60
C SER A 97 4.74 -9.11 -15.23
N LEU A 98 4.27 -7.94 -14.79
CA LEU A 98 4.64 -7.32 -13.52
C LEU A 98 4.07 -8.07 -12.30
N LYS A 99 3.06 -8.94 -12.49
CA LYS A 99 2.41 -9.65 -11.39
C LYS A 99 3.40 -10.47 -10.53
N LEU A 100 4.40 -11.05 -11.18
CA LEU A 100 5.37 -11.94 -10.52
C LEU A 100 6.67 -11.22 -10.15
N GLU A 101 6.82 -9.95 -10.51
CA GLU A 101 8.03 -9.18 -10.26
C GLU A 101 8.20 -8.86 -8.78
N ASP A 102 9.44 -8.73 -8.36
CA ASP A 102 9.74 -8.17 -7.05
C ASP A 102 9.40 -6.68 -7.07
N ILE A 103 8.83 -6.17 -5.98
CA ILE A 103 8.48 -4.76 -5.87
C ILE A 103 9.30 -4.14 -4.76
N GLU A 104 9.89 -2.98 -5.05
CA GLU A 104 10.60 -2.18 -4.07
C GLU A 104 9.93 -0.81 -3.94
N LEU A 105 9.58 -0.42 -2.71
CA LEU A 105 9.23 0.96 -2.37
C LEU A 105 10.44 1.61 -1.73
N ILE A 106 10.91 2.71 -2.29
CA ILE A 106 12.11 3.41 -1.82
C ILE A 106 11.71 4.83 -1.47
N SER A 107 12.15 5.32 -0.32
CA SER A 107 11.91 6.69 0.10
C SER A 107 13.09 7.25 0.86
N THR A 108 13.26 8.57 0.78
CA THR A 108 14.06 9.32 1.76
C THR A 108 13.14 10.34 2.41
N ASN A 109 12.93 10.22 3.72
CA ASN A 109 12.10 11.14 4.49
C ASN A 109 12.87 11.60 5.72
N LEU A 110 12.95 12.92 5.94
CA LEU A 110 13.66 13.52 7.08
C LEU A 110 15.12 13.01 7.25
N GLY A 111 15.79 12.72 6.13
CA GLY A 111 17.16 12.18 6.13
C GLY A 111 17.28 10.71 6.51
N THR A 112 16.15 10.01 6.69
CA THR A 112 16.09 8.55 6.87
C THR A 112 15.75 7.89 5.54
N GLU A 113 16.54 6.89 5.15
CA GLU A 113 16.27 6.05 3.99
C GLU A 113 15.36 4.90 4.40
N TYR A 114 14.29 4.70 3.65
CA TYR A 114 13.36 3.58 3.81
C TYR A 114 13.36 2.77 2.52
N LYS A 115 13.48 1.45 2.65
CA LYS A 115 13.29 0.52 1.54
C LYS A 115 12.38 -0.61 1.99
N PHE A 116 11.27 -0.82 1.29
CA PHE A 116 10.34 -1.91 1.54
C PHE A 116 10.33 -2.83 0.34
N VAL A 117 10.76 -4.07 0.55
CA VAL A 117 10.88 -5.07 -0.52
C VAL A 117 9.79 -6.10 -0.34
N SER A 118 8.97 -6.32 -1.36
CA SER A 118 8.05 -7.45 -1.46
C SER A 118 8.58 -8.39 -2.52
N ALA A 119 9.31 -9.42 -2.07
CA ALA A 119 9.93 -10.40 -2.95
C ALA A 119 8.97 -11.58 -3.18
N ASN A 120 8.83 -12.01 -4.43
CA ASN A 120 8.07 -13.20 -4.77
C ASN A 120 8.93 -14.45 -4.50
N TRP A 121 8.57 -15.20 -3.44
CA TRP A 121 9.37 -16.36 -3.00
C TRP A 121 9.42 -17.48 -4.04
N HIS A 122 8.41 -17.57 -4.92
CA HIS A 122 8.30 -18.63 -5.91
C HIS A 122 7.96 -18.08 -7.30
N LYS A 123 8.96 -17.57 -8.02
CA LYS A 123 8.78 -17.17 -9.43
C LYS A 123 8.27 -18.31 -10.34
N ASP A 124 8.48 -19.57 -9.93
CA ASP A 124 8.09 -20.79 -10.67
C ASP A 124 6.74 -21.39 -10.27
N VAL A 125 6.19 -21.01 -9.10
CA VAL A 125 4.91 -21.53 -8.61
C VAL A 125 3.94 -20.37 -8.61
N LYS A 126 2.75 -20.53 -9.19
CA LYS A 126 1.66 -19.54 -9.15
C LYS A 126 1.09 -19.32 -7.74
N SER A 127 1.89 -19.45 -6.68
CA SER A 127 1.53 -19.05 -5.33
C SER A 127 1.77 -17.55 -5.20
N ASN A 128 0.72 -16.79 -4.90
CA ASN A 128 0.81 -15.38 -4.53
C ASN A 128 1.36 -15.24 -3.10
N SER A 129 2.54 -15.78 -2.83
CA SER A 129 3.20 -15.74 -1.53
C SER A 129 4.43 -14.85 -1.65
N TYR A 130 4.33 -13.67 -1.06
CA TYR A 130 5.39 -12.68 -1.03
C TYR A 130 6.03 -12.68 0.35
N ASN A 131 7.29 -12.24 0.42
CA ASN A 131 7.97 -11.98 1.68
C ASN A 131 8.41 -10.53 1.69
N GLU A 132 7.80 -9.80 2.62
CA GLU A 132 8.01 -8.40 2.86
C GLU A 132 9.18 -8.19 3.83
N THR A 133 10.02 -7.19 3.52
CA THR A 133 11.09 -6.78 4.41
C THR A 133 11.24 -5.26 4.36
N LEU A 134 11.18 -4.64 5.55
CA LEU A 134 11.47 -3.22 5.74
C LEU A 134 12.93 -3.04 6.13
N TYR A 135 13.60 -2.18 5.39
CA TYR A 135 14.94 -1.68 5.66
C TYR A 135 14.86 -0.20 6.04
N VAL A 136 15.62 0.18 7.06
CA VAL A 136 15.77 1.57 7.50
C VAL A 136 17.26 1.89 7.56
N ASN A 137 17.70 2.89 6.79
CA ASN A 137 19.11 3.26 6.63
C ASN A 137 19.99 2.06 6.22
N GLY A 138 19.48 1.21 5.33
CA GLY A 138 20.19 0.03 4.84
C GLY A 138 20.20 -1.18 5.77
N GLU A 139 19.69 -1.08 6.99
CA GLU A 139 19.59 -2.20 7.94
C GLU A 139 18.20 -2.81 7.95
N VAL A 140 18.10 -4.13 8.15
CA VAL A 140 16.81 -4.82 8.30
C VAL A 140 16.14 -4.36 9.60
N ALA A 141 15.02 -3.67 9.45
CA ALA A 141 14.20 -3.19 10.56
C ALA A 141 13.13 -4.21 10.96
N TYR A 142 12.46 -4.81 9.97
CA TYR A 142 11.49 -5.89 10.16
C TYR A 142 11.46 -6.81 8.94
N THR A 143 11.46 -8.12 9.18
CA THR A 143 10.95 -9.13 8.23
C THR A 143 9.47 -9.39 8.48
N ASP A 144 8.76 -9.96 7.51
CA ASP A 144 7.34 -10.34 7.67
C ASP A 144 7.07 -11.21 8.91
N SER A 145 7.94 -12.18 9.18
CA SER A 145 7.85 -13.02 10.37
C SER A 145 8.02 -12.25 11.68
N GLN A 146 8.95 -11.29 11.73
CA GLN A 146 9.17 -10.43 12.90
C GLN A 146 8.00 -9.46 13.08
N TYR A 147 7.50 -8.88 12.00
CA TYR A 147 6.32 -8.02 12.00
C TYR A 147 5.09 -8.78 12.52
N THR A 148 4.82 -9.97 11.99
CA THR A 148 3.69 -10.81 12.41
C THR A 148 3.76 -11.14 13.90
N ALA A 149 4.94 -11.48 14.42
CA ALA A 149 5.13 -11.72 15.84
C ALA A 149 4.86 -10.46 16.69
N ALA A 150 5.46 -9.32 16.31
CA ALA A 150 5.30 -8.06 17.01
C ALA A 150 3.86 -7.51 16.94
N LYS A 151 3.18 -7.65 15.79
CA LYS A 151 1.77 -7.30 15.58
C LYS A 151 0.88 -8.11 16.51
N LYS A 152 1.14 -9.42 16.65
CA LYS A 152 0.39 -10.30 17.55
C LYS A 152 0.53 -9.87 19.02
N GLU A 153 1.74 -9.54 19.45
CA GLU A 153 2.01 -9.04 20.80
C GLU A 153 1.32 -7.69 21.04
N TYR A 154 1.42 -6.76 20.09
CA TYR A 154 0.73 -5.48 20.13
C TYR A 154 -0.78 -5.65 20.30
N ILE A 155 -1.40 -6.48 19.47
CA ILE A 155 -2.84 -6.76 19.52
C ILE A 155 -3.23 -7.41 20.85
N ALA A 156 -2.42 -8.34 21.37
CA ALA A 156 -2.68 -8.99 22.66
C ALA A 156 -2.61 -8.01 23.85
N GLY A 157 -1.84 -6.93 23.71
CA GLY A 157 -1.73 -5.87 24.71
C GLY A 157 -2.80 -4.77 24.61
N LEU A 158 -3.68 -4.81 23.60
CA LEU A 158 -4.74 -3.82 23.48
C LEU A 158 -5.79 -4.02 24.57
N HIS A 159 -6.05 -2.95 25.34
CA HIS A 159 -7.12 -2.90 26.32
C HIS A 159 -8.25 -2.02 25.81
N GLU A 160 -9.50 -2.46 25.92
CA GLU A 160 -10.65 -1.65 25.54
C GLU A 160 -10.81 -0.47 26.53
N GLU A 161 -11.03 0.72 25.97
CA GLU A 161 -11.38 1.93 26.71
C GLU A 161 -12.80 2.34 26.37
N TYR A 162 -13.49 2.97 27.33
CA TYR A 162 -14.87 3.40 27.15
C TYR A 162 -14.94 4.91 26.99
N ILE A 163 -15.58 5.35 25.90
CA ILE A 163 -15.83 6.77 25.60
C ILE A 163 -17.33 6.93 25.38
N ASN A 164 -17.96 7.82 26.15
CA ASN A 164 -19.40 8.06 26.11
C ASN A 164 -20.25 6.78 26.25
N GLY A 165 -19.77 5.78 27.00
CA GLY A 165 -20.48 4.53 27.26
C GLY A 165 -20.28 3.43 26.21
N TYR A 166 -19.48 3.67 25.17
CA TYR A 166 -19.15 2.69 24.13
C TYR A 166 -17.69 2.28 24.23
N SER A 167 -17.36 1.03 23.95
CA SER A 167 -15.95 0.64 23.85
C SER A 167 -15.34 1.16 22.55
N ASP A 168 -14.10 1.61 22.60
CA ASP A 168 -13.33 2.03 21.44
C ASP A 168 -13.19 0.94 20.36
N LEU A 169 -13.12 -0.33 20.75
CA LEU A 169 -13.19 -1.46 19.81
C LEU A 169 -14.55 -1.55 19.10
N GLU A 170 -15.66 -1.31 19.80
CA GLU A 170 -17.00 -1.26 19.18
C GLU A 170 -17.07 -0.14 18.14
N ILE A 171 -16.58 1.05 18.51
CA ILE A 171 -16.52 2.22 17.62
C ILE A 171 -15.73 1.87 16.35
N MET A 172 -14.61 1.15 16.47
CA MET A 172 -13.82 0.73 15.32
C MET A 172 -14.48 -0.34 14.45
N LYS A 173 -15.10 -1.36 15.04
CA LYS A 173 -15.86 -2.36 14.28
C LYS A 173 -16.98 -1.72 13.46
N TYR A 174 -17.67 -0.74 14.04
CA TYR A 174 -18.68 0.03 13.33
C TYR A 174 -18.06 0.90 12.22
N THR A 175 -16.93 1.54 12.49
CA THR A 175 -16.18 2.32 11.49
C THR A 175 -15.84 1.50 10.25
N VAL A 176 -15.33 0.28 10.42
CA VAL A 176 -15.04 -0.63 9.29
C VAL A 176 -16.29 -0.99 8.51
N SER A 177 -17.41 -1.17 9.20
CA SER A 177 -18.70 -1.46 8.57
C SER A 177 -19.22 -0.28 7.74
N VAL A 178 -19.12 0.94 8.28
CA VAL A 178 -19.49 2.18 7.59
C VAL A 178 -18.58 2.41 6.37
N PHE A 179 -17.27 2.20 6.50
CA PHE A 179 -16.34 2.28 5.39
C PHE A 179 -16.77 1.35 4.25
N LYS A 180 -17.02 0.07 4.54
CA LYS A 180 -17.47 -0.91 3.52
C LYS A 180 -18.79 -0.52 2.85
N LEU A 181 -19.74 0.06 3.60
CA LEU A 181 -21.02 0.51 3.07
C LEU A 181 -20.89 1.71 2.12
N ILE A 182 -20.04 2.68 2.47
CA ILE A 182 -19.85 3.89 1.68
C ILE A 182 -19.04 3.61 0.42
N THR A 183 -18.07 2.70 0.49
CA THR A 183 -17.06 2.51 -0.56
C THR A 183 -17.40 1.44 -1.61
N TYR A 184 -18.68 1.12 -1.85
CA TYR A 184 -19.08 -0.04 -2.68
C TYR A 184 -18.34 -1.34 -2.29
N GLY A 185 -18.19 -1.61 -1.00
CA GLY A 185 -17.41 -2.75 -0.51
C GLY A 185 -15.90 -2.53 -0.46
N GLY A 186 -15.41 -1.33 -0.76
CA GLY A 186 -13.99 -0.95 -0.75
C GLY A 186 -13.40 -0.60 -2.12
N GLU A 187 -14.21 -0.64 -3.18
CA GLU A 187 -13.77 -0.58 -4.58
C GLU A 187 -13.75 0.84 -5.18
N VAL A 188 -14.60 1.74 -4.70
CA VAL A 188 -14.66 3.13 -5.20
C VAL A 188 -14.68 4.09 -4.02
N ILE A 189 -13.66 4.93 -3.92
CA ILE A 189 -13.54 5.92 -2.83
C ILE A 189 -13.23 7.29 -3.42
N THR A 190 -14.07 8.27 -3.13
CA THR A 190 -13.76 9.69 -3.37
C THR A 190 -13.01 10.22 -2.16
N ILE A 191 -11.67 10.28 -2.26
CA ILE A 191 -10.83 10.75 -1.15
C ILE A 191 -11.30 12.11 -0.66
N GLY A 192 -11.32 12.28 0.66
CA GLY A 192 -11.69 13.52 1.30
C GLY A 192 -13.18 13.66 1.50
N GLU A 193 -14.02 13.44 0.48
CA GLU A 193 -15.48 13.47 0.69
C GLU A 193 -15.95 12.29 1.53
N ASP A 194 -15.60 11.06 1.12
CA ASP A 194 -15.99 9.85 1.84
C ASP A 194 -15.32 9.77 3.21
N SER A 195 -14.05 10.14 3.30
CA SER A 195 -13.32 10.21 4.57
C SER A 195 -13.96 11.20 5.54
N ARG A 196 -14.40 12.38 5.06
CA ARG A 196 -15.12 13.36 5.89
C ARG A 196 -16.49 12.84 6.31
N GLN A 197 -17.22 12.16 5.42
CA GLN A 197 -18.52 11.58 5.73
C GLN A 197 -18.39 10.46 6.77
N ILE A 198 -17.41 9.58 6.65
CA ILE A 198 -17.12 8.53 7.64
C ILE A 198 -16.83 9.17 8.99
N VAL A 199 -15.81 10.04 9.07
CA VAL A 199 -15.43 10.70 10.32
C VAL A 199 -16.64 11.37 10.95
N ARG A 200 -17.41 12.14 10.18
CA ARG A 200 -18.61 12.82 10.65
C ARG A 200 -19.64 11.82 11.20
N THR A 201 -19.96 10.78 10.44
CA THR A 201 -20.92 9.72 10.83
C THR A 201 -20.53 9.07 12.15
N ILE A 202 -19.25 8.73 12.32
CA ILE A 202 -18.76 8.11 13.56
C ILE A 202 -18.82 9.09 14.72
N THR A 203 -18.34 10.33 14.53
CA THR A 203 -18.35 11.36 15.58
C THR A 203 -19.76 11.71 16.03
N GLU A 204 -20.72 11.82 15.11
CA GLU A 204 -22.12 12.12 15.41
C GLU A 204 -22.81 10.94 16.12
N ARG A 205 -22.56 9.69 15.67
CA ARG A 205 -23.18 8.50 16.27
C ARG A 205 -22.77 8.27 17.72
N TYR A 206 -21.49 8.43 18.03
CA TYR A 206 -20.92 8.12 19.35
C TYR A 206 -20.72 9.36 20.23
N GLY A 207 -21.05 10.56 19.71
CA GLY A 207 -20.85 11.82 20.41
C GLY A 207 -19.39 12.14 20.72
N ILE A 208 -18.45 11.60 19.94
CA ILE A 208 -17.01 11.78 20.13
C ILE A 208 -16.45 12.88 19.22
N THR A 209 -15.34 13.48 19.62
CA THR A 209 -14.61 14.44 18.79
C THR A 209 -13.80 13.74 17.70
N LYS A 210 -13.44 14.49 16.65
CA LYS A 210 -12.51 14.01 15.61
C LYS A 210 -11.16 13.57 16.18
N LYS A 211 -10.71 14.21 17.27
CA LYS A 211 -9.44 13.90 17.92
C LYS A 211 -9.52 12.55 18.63
N GLU A 212 -10.58 12.30 19.39
CA GLU A 212 -10.82 11.01 20.04
C GLU A 212 -10.97 9.90 18.99
N PHE A 213 -11.74 10.15 17.93
CA PHE A 213 -11.84 9.19 16.82
C PHE A 213 -10.47 8.89 16.19
N SER A 214 -9.63 9.90 15.97
CA SER A 214 -8.29 9.71 15.43
C SER A 214 -7.40 8.86 16.36
N GLN A 215 -7.54 9.01 17.67
CA GLN A 215 -6.82 8.19 18.66
C GLN A 215 -7.29 6.74 18.63
N ILE A 216 -8.62 6.53 18.60
CA ILE A 216 -9.24 5.20 18.46
C ILE A 216 -8.79 4.53 17.17
N TYR A 217 -8.87 5.24 16.03
CA TYR A 217 -8.43 4.73 14.73
C TYR A 217 -6.98 4.27 14.76
N ARG A 218 -6.08 5.09 15.32
CA ARG A 218 -4.66 4.75 15.43
C ARG A 218 -4.43 3.53 16.32
N LYS A 219 -5.09 3.46 17.48
CA LYS A 219 -4.98 2.35 18.44
C LYS A 219 -5.27 1.00 17.78
N TYR A 220 -6.30 0.95 16.94
CA TYR A 220 -6.75 -0.28 16.28
C TYR A 220 -6.33 -0.41 14.82
N PHE A 221 -5.46 0.47 14.30
CA PHE A 221 -5.07 0.48 12.90
C PHE A 221 -4.56 -0.91 12.45
N LEU A 222 -3.61 -1.46 13.20
CA LEU A 222 -3.02 -2.79 12.94
C LEU A 222 -3.98 -3.96 13.19
N LEU A 223 -5.16 -3.75 13.76
CA LEU A 223 -6.14 -4.84 13.94
C LEU A 223 -6.96 -5.06 12.66
N PHE A 224 -7.17 -4.01 11.86
CA PHE A 224 -8.07 -4.02 10.72
C PHE A 224 -7.36 -3.90 9.36
N TYR A 225 -6.05 -3.67 9.40
CA TYR A 225 -5.11 -3.72 8.27
C TYR A 225 -3.96 -4.64 8.68
#